data_AF-A0A938RH28-F1
#
_entry.id   AF-A0A938RH28-F1
#
_cell.length_a   1.000
_cell.length_b   1.000
_cell.length_c   1.000
_cell.angle_alpha   90.00
_cell.angle_beta   90.00
_cell.angle_gamma   90.00
#
_symmetry.space_group_name_H-M   'P 1'
#
loop_
_entity.id
_entity.type
_entity.pdbx_description
1 polymer ?
#
loop_
_entity_poly.entity_id
_entity_poly.type
_entity_poly.pdbx_seq_one_letter_code
_entity_poly.pdbx_strand_id
1 'polypeptide(L)'
;MNIKKIGRLCLVLTLALSVAACASLFPNYGAINPKHEVTQAFEGYRVNGEYRYYVSGGLLYPNALMGLHKDYRLDPRTLWKEAPGMTAAKMQEIVDYMKSKASRHNLFLFGFEMSDNKGRPIGVWYSVLWARTFLRMNEDGTVRIDTPELDVYERTQGDAATDSKSDSN
;
A
#
# COMPACT_ATOMS: atom_id res chain seq x y z
N MET A 1 -47.83 -22.13 24.16
CA MET A 1 -46.50 -21.85 23.58
C MET A 1 -45.44 -22.32 24.58
N ASN A 2 -44.52 -23.22 24.18
CA ASN A 2 -43.72 -24.03 25.11
C ASN A 2 -42.51 -23.23 25.63
N ILE A 3 -42.46 -22.90 26.93
CA ILE A 3 -41.38 -22.10 27.57
C ILE A 3 -39.98 -22.68 27.28
N LYS A 4 -39.87 -24.01 27.17
CA LYS A 4 -38.63 -24.71 26.80
C LYS A 4 -38.14 -24.41 25.37
N LYS A 5 -39.07 -24.14 24.42
CA LYS A 5 -38.75 -23.78 23.03
C LYS A 5 -38.30 -22.32 22.93
N ILE A 6 -38.88 -21.43 23.73
CA ILE A 6 -38.49 -20.01 23.81
C ILE A 6 -37.08 -19.88 24.39
N GLY A 7 -36.77 -20.62 25.48
CA GLY A 7 -35.42 -20.61 26.07
C GLY A 7 -34.33 -21.13 25.11
N ARG A 8 -34.62 -22.20 24.35
CA ARG A 8 -33.72 -22.71 23.31
C ARG A 8 -33.54 -21.72 22.16
N LEU A 9 -34.60 -21.03 21.75
CA LEU A 9 -34.53 -20.03 20.68
C LEU A 9 -33.71 -18.81 21.11
N CYS A 10 -33.90 -18.33 22.35
CA CYS A 10 -33.11 -17.24 22.91
C CYS A 10 -31.62 -17.61 23.04
N LEU A 11 -31.31 -18.83 23.49
CA LEU A 11 -29.93 -19.32 23.62
C LEU A 11 -29.21 -19.41 22.25
N VAL A 12 -29.91 -19.89 21.22
CA VAL A 12 -29.35 -19.95 19.87
C VAL A 12 -29.15 -18.55 19.28
N LEU A 13 -30.09 -17.62 19.52
CA LEU A 13 -29.95 -16.23 19.07
C LEU A 13 -28.75 -15.54 19.72
N THR A 14 -28.59 -15.63 21.04
CA THR A 14 -27.46 -15.01 21.74
C THR A 14 -26.13 -15.59 21.32
N LEU A 15 -26.05 -16.91 21.10
CA LEU A 15 -24.85 -17.55 20.59
C LEU A 15 -24.53 -17.05 19.16
N ALA A 16 -25.52 -16.97 18.27
CA ALA A 16 -25.33 -16.48 16.90
C ALA A 16 -24.86 -15.00 16.85
N LEU A 17 -25.42 -14.15 17.72
CA LEU A 17 -25.00 -12.74 17.85
C LEU A 17 -23.56 -12.60 18.37
N SER A 18 -23.12 -13.49 19.25
CA SER A 18 -21.74 -13.47 19.77
C SER A 18 -20.68 -13.83 18.73
N VAL A 19 -20.99 -14.73 17.77
CA VAL A 19 -20.02 -15.09 16.71
C VAL A 19 -19.90 -13.98 15.66
N ALA A 20 -20.97 -13.24 15.39
CA ALA A 20 -20.95 -12.11 14.45
C ALA A 20 -20.14 -10.91 14.99
N ALA A 21 -20.12 -10.71 16.30
CA ALA A 21 -19.36 -9.63 16.95
C ALA A 21 -17.83 -9.86 16.94
N CYS A 22 -17.35 -11.09 16.72
CA CYS A 22 -15.91 -11.37 16.68
C CYS A 22 -15.26 -11.02 15.33
N ALA A 23 -16.03 -10.91 14.25
CA ALA A 23 -15.50 -10.59 12.93
C ALA A 23 -15.01 -9.14 12.80
N SER A 24 -15.53 -8.23 13.63
CA SER A 24 -15.13 -6.81 13.68
C SER A 24 -13.92 -6.54 14.58
N LEU A 25 -13.42 -7.54 15.32
CA LEU A 25 -12.26 -7.39 16.20
C LEU A 25 -10.91 -7.57 15.47
N PHE A 26 -10.91 -8.11 14.25
CA PHE A 26 -9.70 -8.24 13.45
C PHE A 26 -9.48 -6.99 12.60
N PRO A 27 -8.33 -6.34 12.69
CA PRO A 27 -8.11 -5.11 11.96
C PRO A 27 -7.95 -5.43 10.46
N ASN A 28 -8.71 -4.74 9.61
CA ASN A 28 -8.76 -4.97 8.17
C ASN A 28 -7.52 -4.45 7.42
N TYR A 29 -6.33 -4.61 7.98
CA TYR A 29 -5.09 -4.25 7.32
C TYR A 29 -4.56 -5.40 6.48
N GLY A 30 -3.99 -5.05 5.32
CA GLY A 30 -3.14 -5.95 4.58
C GLY A 30 -1.66 -5.70 4.87
N ALA A 31 -0.79 -6.17 3.97
CA ALA A 31 0.66 -6.06 4.13
C ALA A 31 1.32 -5.47 2.89
N ILE A 32 2.47 -4.82 3.10
CA ILE A 32 3.37 -4.31 2.06
C ILE A 32 4.78 -4.77 2.40
N ASN A 33 5.24 -5.85 1.76
CA ASN A 33 6.48 -6.53 2.10
C ASN A 33 7.53 -6.39 1.00
N PRO A 34 8.81 -6.12 1.33
CA PRO A 34 9.86 -6.09 0.33
C PRO A 34 9.93 -7.39 -0.46
N LYS A 35 10.04 -7.29 -1.79
CA LYS A 35 10.06 -8.45 -2.69
C LYS A 35 11.00 -8.18 -3.86
N HIS A 36 12.11 -8.92 -3.92
CA HIS A 36 13.18 -8.67 -4.89
C HIS A 36 12.72 -8.85 -6.34
N GLU A 37 11.86 -9.83 -6.60
CA GLU A 37 11.29 -10.11 -7.92
C GLU A 37 10.43 -8.95 -8.42
N VAL A 38 9.77 -8.22 -7.49
CA VAL A 38 9.04 -7.00 -7.82
C VAL A 38 10.01 -5.89 -8.19
N THR A 39 11.14 -5.73 -7.48
CA THR A 39 12.20 -4.79 -7.86
C THR A 39 12.66 -5.07 -9.29
N GLN A 40 13.03 -6.32 -9.58
CA GLN A 40 13.48 -6.72 -10.91
C GLN A 40 12.42 -6.51 -11.99
N ALA A 41 11.14 -6.71 -11.68
CA ALA A 41 10.06 -6.47 -12.62
C ALA A 41 9.96 -4.99 -13.01
N PHE A 42 10.01 -4.08 -12.04
CA PHE A 42 10.00 -2.64 -12.31
C PHE A 42 11.28 -2.18 -13.02
N GLU A 43 12.44 -2.64 -12.59
CA GLU A 43 13.72 -2.26 -13.20
C GLU A 43 13.93 -2.87 -14.59
N GLY A 44 13.28 -4.00 -14.88
CA GLY A 44 13.18 -4.59 -16.21
C GLY A 44 11.99 -4.08 -17.03
N TYR A 45 11.32 -3.02 -16.54
CA TYR A 45 10.21 -2.33 -17.20
C TYR A 45 9.04 -3.23 -17.61
N ARG A 46 8.82 -4.31 -16.83
CA ARG A 46 7.77 -5.29 -17.10
C ARG A 46 6.41 -4.73 -16.70
N VAL A 47 5.48 -4.75 -17.64
CA VAL A 47 4.08 -4.38 -17.41
C VAL A 47 3.26 -5.66 -17.23
N ASN A 48 2.49 -5.72 -16.14
CA ASN A 48 1.49 -6.75 -15.92
C ASN A 48 0.13 -6.25 -16.42
N GLY A 49 -0.42 -6.94 -17.42
CA GLY A 49 -1.71 -6.61 -18.01
C GLY A 49 -2.89 -6.69 -17.04
N GLU A 50 -2.76 -7.40 -15.92
CA GLU A 50 -3.80 -7.54 -14.91
C GLU A 50 -3.85 -6.38 -13.92
N TYR A 51 -2.94 -5.40 -14.02
CA TYR A 51 -2.84 -4.28 -13.10
C TYR A 51 -3.34 -2.97 -13.71
N ARG A 52 -4.00 -2.16 -12.89
CA ARG A 52 -4.08 -0.70 -13.07
C ARG A 52 -2.90 -0.06 -12.37
N TYR A 53 -2.24 0.88 -13.03
CA TYR A 53 -1.05 1.52 -12.50
C TYR A 53 -1.36 2.91 -11.97
N TYR A 54 -0.72 3.28 -10.86
CA TYR A 54 -0.91 4.54 -10.18
C TYR A 54 0.43 5.13 -9.77
N VAL A 55 0.53 6.46 -9.76
CA VAL A 55 1.68 7.20 -9.26
C VAL A 55 1.27 8.14 -8.15
N SER A 56 2.19 8.41 -7.22
CA SER A 56 2.03 9.41 -6.16
C SER A 56 3.04 10.55 -6.30
N GLY A 57 2.71 11.72 -5.78
CA GLY A 57 3.57 12.91 -5.84
C GLY A 57 3.46 13.69 -7.16
N GLY A 58 4.55 14.33 -7.55
CA GLY A 58 4.63 15.13 -8.79
C GLY A 58 4.63 14.25 -10.04
N LEU A 59 3.95 14.70 -11.11
CA LEU A 59 3.83 13.95 -12.36
C LEU A 59 5.18 13.65 -13.03
N LEU A 60 6.16 14.55 -12.89
CA LEU A 60 7.50 14.39 -13.46
C LEU A 60 8.44 13.52 -12.61
N TYR A 61 8.19 13.42 -11.30
CA TYR A 61 9.07 12.70 -10.37
C TYR A 61 8.27 12.06 -9.25
N PRO A 62 7.59 10.95 -9.53
CA PRO A 62 6.72 10.32 -8.55
C PRO A 62 7.51 9.78 -7.36
N ASN A 63 6.88 9.79 -6.19
CA ASN A 63 7.47 9.26 -4.95
C ASN A 63 7.32 7.73 -4.88
N ALA A 64 6.24 7.21 -5.47
CA ALA A 64 5.99 5.79 -5.59
C ALA A 64 5.18 5.46 -6.85
N LEU A 65 5.38 4.25 -7.36
CA LEU A 65 4.64 3.64 -8.45
C LEU A 65 3.97 2.37 -7.93
N MET A 66 2.68 2.21 -8.19
CA MET A 66 1.88 1.09 -7.70
C MET A 66 1.17 0.41 -8.86
N GLY A 67 1.18 -0.92 -8.89
CA GLY A 67 0.28 -1.73 -9.70
C GLY A 67 -0.75 -2.38 -8.80
N LEU A 68 -2.05 -2.15 -9.05
CA LEU A 68 -3.15 -2.76 -8.30
C LEU A 68 -3.93 -3.69 -9.23
N HIS A 69 -4.18 -4.92 -8.79
CA HIS A 69 -4.94 -5.89 -9.55
C HIS A 69 -6.34 -5.38 -9.92
N LYS A 70 -6.77 -5.64 -11.16
CA LYS A 70 -7.99 -5.06 -11.73
C LYS A 70 -9.26 -5.41 -10.96
N ASP A 71 -9.26 -6.51 -10.23
CA ASP A 71 -10.35 -6.94 -9.35
C ASP A 71 -10.53 -6.06 -8.11
N TYR A 72 -9.56 -5.21 -7.78
CA TYR A 72 -9.58 -4.35 -6.59
C TYR A 72 -9.75 -2.89 -6.95
N ARG A 73 -10.75 -2.22 -6.37
CA ARG A 73 -10.98 -0.78 -6.56
C ARG A 73 -10.23 0.02 -5.51
N LEU A 74 -9.39 0.96 -5.95
CA LEU A 74 -8.73 1.90 -5.04
C LEU A 74 -9.78 2.85 -4.45
N ASP A 75 -9.63 3.19 -3.17
CA ASP A 75 -10.44 4.21 -2.51
C ASP A 75 -10.24 5.56 -3.23
N PRO A 76 -11.31 6.18 -3.77
CA PRO A 76 -11.21 7.41 -4.56
C PRO A 76 -10.80 8.63 -3.73
N ARG A 77 -10.79 8.52 -2.39
CA ARG A 77 -10.34 9.59 -1.49
C ARG A 77 -8.81 9.67 -1.37
N THR A 78 -8.09 8.70 -1.93
CA THR A 78 -6.62 8.70 -1.92
C THR A 78 -6.05 9.70 -2.93
N LEU A 79 -4.78 10.07 -2.75
CA LEU A 79 -4.07 11.02 -3.62
C LEU A 79 -3.37 10.34 -4.82
N TRP A 80 -3.60 9.06 -5.04
CA TRP A 80 -3.06 8.33 -6.17
C TRP A 80 -3.63 8.84 -7.49
N LYS A 81 -2.76 9.01 -8.47
CA LYS A 81 -3.15 9.36 -9.83
C LYS A 81 -2.99 8.14 -10.71
N GLU A 82 -4.07 7.73 -11.36
CA GLU A 82 -3.99 6.63 -12.31
C GLU A 82 -3.10 7.01 -13.51
N ALA A 83 -2.27 6.07 -13.94
CA ALA A 83 -1.44 6.16 -15.13
C ALA A 83 -2.02 5.22 -16.20
N PRO A 84 -3.10 5.61 -16.89
CA PRO A 84 -3.77 4.75 -17.86
C PRO A 84 -2.84 4.39 -19.03
N GLY A 85 -3.12 3.25 -19.67
CA GLY A 85 -2.37 2.79 -20.84
C GLY A 85 -0.89 2.54 -20.53
N MET A 86 -0.58 1.90 -19.41
CA MET A 86 0.80 1.58 -19.06
C MET A 86 1.44 0.70 -20.14
N THR A 87 2.57 1.14 -20.67
CA THR A 87 3.41 0.42 -21.64
C THR A 87 4.82 0.26 -21.08
N ALA A 88 5.63 -0.63 -21.67
CA ALA A 88 7.02 -0.78 -21.25
C ALA A 88 7.82 0.53 -21.36
N ALA A 89 7.58 1.33 -22.41
CA ALA A 89 8.23 2.64 -22.57
C ALA A 89 7.82 3.64 -21.49
N LYS A 90 6.52 3.71 -21.14
CA LYS A 90 6.02 4.57 -20.06
C LYS A 90 6.51 4.11 -18.69
N MET A 91 6.58 2.79 -18.48
CA MET A 91 7.16 2.18 -17.28
C MET A 91 8.63 2.57 -17.14
N GLN A 92 9.40 2.44 -18.22
CA GLN A 92 10.80 2.85 -18.27
C GLN A 92 10.98 4.32 -17.92
N GLU A 93 10.24 5.20 -18.58
CA GLU A 93 10.28 6.64 -18.30
C GLU A 93 10.07 6.95 -16.81
N ILE A 94 9.00 6.40 -16.22
CA ILE A 94 8.67 6.62 -14.80
C ILE A 94 9.78 6.07 -13.89
N VAL A 95 10.22 4.82 -14.12
CA VAL A 95 11.22 4.16 -13.29
C VAL A 95 12.58 4.86 -13.37
N ASP A 96 12.98 5.33 -14.55
CA ASP A 96 14.24 6.04 -14.76
C ASP A 96 14.21 7.43 -14.08
N TYR A 97 13.09 8.15 -14.13
CA TYR A 97 12.93 9.39 -13.35
C TYR A 97 13.00 9.14 -11.85
N MET A 98 12.34 8.09 -11.36
CA MET A 98 12.41 7.71 -9.95
C MET A 98 13.84 7.37 -9.53
N LYS A 99 14.57 6.58 -10.34
CA LYS A 99 15.98 6.23 -10.09
C LYS A 99 16.88 7.47 -10.07
N SER A 100 16.72 8.37 -11.04
CA SER A 100 17.45 9.64 -11.09
C SER A 100 17.18 10.50 -9.85
N LYS A 101 15.91 10.59 -9.40
CA LYS A 101 15.56 11.28 -8.15
C LYS A 101 16.20 10.60 -6.94
N ALA A 102 16.08 9.30 -6.78
CA ALA A 102 16.65 8.57 -5.65
C ALA A 102 18.19 8.71 -5.59
N SER A 103 18.86 8.61 -6.73
CA SER A 103 20.31 8.76 -6.83
C SER A 103 20.80 10.14 -6.39
N ARG A 104 20.06 11.23 -6.67
CA ARG A 104 20.41 12.58 -6.19
C ARG A 104 20.38 12.70 -4.66
N HIS A 105 19.68 11.79 -3.98
CA HIS A 105 19.59 11.72 -2.52
C HIS A 105 20.38 10.53 -1.94
N ASN A 106 21.21 9.85 -2.75
CA ASN A 106 21.96 8.64 -2.37
C ASN A 106 21.07 7.49 -1.84
N LEU A 107 19.87 7.34 -2.42
CA LEU A 107 18.89 6.33 -2.02
C LEU A 107 18.72 5.24 -3.08
N PHE A 108 18.23 4.09 -2.61
CA PHE A 108 17.84 2.96 -3.46
C PHE A 108 16.32 2.79 -3.48
N LEU A 109 15.82 2.29 -4.60
CA LEU A 109 14.42 1.94 -4.79
C LEU A 109 14.24 0.43 -4.62
N PHE A 110 13.07 0.05 -4.12
CA PHE A 110 12.72 -1.32 -3.80
C PHE A 110 11.31 -1.61 -4.31
N GLY A 111 11.13 -2.84 -4.78
CA GLY A 111 9.83 -3.43 -5.06
C GLY A 111 9.25 -4.10 -3.82
N PHE A 112 7.93 -4.06 -3.73
CA PHE A 112 7.16 -4.64 -2.64
C PHE A 112 5.95 -5.37 -3.20
N GLU A 113 5.63 -6.51 -2.62
CA GLU A 113 4.34 -7.17 -2.82
C GLU A 113 3.30 -6.59 -1.86
N MET A 114 2.06 -6.48 -2.33
CA MET A 114 0.93 -6.06 -1.53
C MET A 114 -0.06 -7.21 -1.39
N SER A 115 -0.52 -7.48 -0.17
CA SER A 115 -1.55 -8.47 0.12
C SER A 115 -2.69 -7.88 0.93
N ASP A 116 -3.90 -8.40 0.76
CA ASP A 116 -5.06 -8.00 1.56
C ASP A 116 -5.00 -8.56 3.00
N ASN A 117 -6.06 -8.29 3.79
CA ASN A 117 -6.21 -8.78 5.16
C ASN A 117 -6.37 -10.31 5.28
N LYS A 118 -6.44 -11.04 4.16
CA LYS A 118 -6.47 -12.50 4.09
C LYS A 118 -5.19 -13.08 3.49
N GLY A 119 -4.18 -12.25 3.24
CA GLY A 119 -2.91 -12.65 2.62
C GLY A 119 -3.00 -12.91 1.12
N ARG A 120 -4.11 -12.55 0.45
CA ARG A 120 -4.22 -12.69 -1.01
C ARG A 120 -3.42 -11.58 -1.69
N PRO A 121 -2.60 -11.87 -2.71
CA PRO A 121 -1.87 -10.84 -3.42
C PRO A 121 -2.84 -9.93 -4.17
N ILE A 122 -2.66 -8.62 -4.02
CA ILE A 122 -3.54 -7.61 -4.64
C ILE A 122 -2.78 -6.64 -5.51
N GLY A 123 -1.45 -6.63 -5.46
CA GLY A 123 -0.66 -5.72 -6.28
C GLY A 123 0.80 -5.66 -5.88
N VAL A 124 1.47 -4.65 -6.43
CA VAL A 124 2.89 -4.37 -6.27
C VAL A 124 3.12 -2.88 -6.08
N TRP A 125 4.23 -2.55 -5.45
CA TRP A 125 4.62 -1.18 -5.14
C TRP A 125 6.11 -0.99 -5.37
N TYR A 126 6.52 0.21 -5.78
CA TYR A 126 7.91 0.59 -6.02
C TYR A 126 8.20 1.96 -5.42
N SER A 127 9.19 2.05 -4.52
CA SER A 127 9.62 3.30 -3.87
C SER A 127 10.93 3.14 -3.09
N VAL A 128 11.39 4.19 -2.42
CA VAL A 128 12.38 4.07 -1.34
C VAL A 128 11.81 3.30 -0.14
N LEU A 129 12.67 2.74 0.71
CA LEU A 129 12.29 1.75 1.74
C LEU A 129 11.28 2.26 2.78
N TRP A 130 11.40 3.52 3.19
CA TRP A 130 10.58 4.13 4.26
C TRP A 130 9.34 4.88 3.73
N ALA A 131 9.12 4.87 2.41
CA ALA A 131 7.93 5.48 1.81
C ALA A 131 6.68 4.59 1.93
N ARG A 132 6.81 3.38 2.48
CA ARG A 132 5.69 2.48 2.73
C ARG A 132 4.69 3.10 3.71
N THR A 133 3.43 2.79 3.48
CA THR A 133 2.31 3.25 4.30
C THR A 133 1.41 2.07 4.69
N PHE A 134 0.22 2.36 5.21
CA PHE A 134 -0.79 1.38 5.55
C PHE A 134 -1.65 0.99 4.34
N LEU A 135 -1.94 -0.30 4.25
CA LEU A 135 -2.93 -0.87 3.35
C LEU A 135 -4.12 -1.34 4.18
N ARG A 136 -5.32 -0.85 3.86
CA ARG A 136 -6.56 -1.24 4.55
C ARG A 136 -7.64 -1.64 3.56
N MET A 137 -8.36 -2.70 3.89
CA MET A 137 -9.60 -3.08 3.22
C MET A 137 -10.76 -2.33 3.86
N ASN A 138 -11.44 -1.50 3.08
CA ASN A 138 -12.64 -0.79 3.52
C ASN A 138 -13.86 -1.73 3.50
N GLU A 139 -14.88 -1.39 4.28
CA GLU A 139 -16.13 -2.16 4.36
C GLU A 139 -16.89 -2.22 3.02
N ASP A 140 -16.75 -1.20 2.18
CA ASP A 140 -17.34 -1.12 0.84
C ASP A 140 -16.59 -1.95 -0.23
N GLY A 141 -15.57 -2.71 0.19
CA GLY A 141 -14.73 -3.54 -0.66
C GLY A 141 -13.62 -2.79 -1.41
N THR A 142 -13.46 -1.47 -1.20
CA THR A 142 -12.30 -0.75 -1.73
C THR A 142 -11.03 -1.02 -0.92
N VAL A 143 -9.90 -0.82 -1.58
CA VAL A 143 -8.59 -0.83 -0.93
C VAL A 143 -8.16 0.61 -0.69
N ARG A 144 -7.89 0.97 0.56
CA ARG A 144 -7.24 2.23 0.91
C ARG A 144 -5.75 1.99 1.06
N ILE A 145 -4.98 2.67 0.22
CA ILE A 145 -3.51 2.71 0.28
C ILE A 145 -3.17 4.19 0.29
N ASP A 146 -2.71 4.71 1.42
CA ASP A 146 -2.35 6.13 1.49
C ASP A 146 -1.12 6.39 0.60
N THR A 147 -0.94 7.62 0.11
CA THR A 147 0.30 7.95 -0.60
C THR A 147 1.44 8.16 0.39
N PRO A 148 2.70 7.97 -0.01
CA PRO A 148 3.83 8.42 0.80
C PRO A 148 3.73 9.92 1.08
N GLU A 149 4.40 10.35 2.15
CA GLU A 149 4.57 11.78 2.42
C GLU A 149 5.30 12.48 1.25
N LEU A 150 5.15 13.80 1.15
CA LEU A 150 5.73 14.56 0.04
C LEU A 150 7.26 14.70 0.17
N ASP A 151 7.75 14.78 1.41
CA ASP A 151 9.14 15.01 1.85
C ASP A 151 9.94 13.70 2.05
N VAL A 152 9.47 12.60 1.48
CA VAL A 152 10.09 11.25 1.59
C VAL A 152 11.60 11.25 1.32
N TYR A 153 12.13 12.15 0.50
CA TYR A 153 13.56 12.23 0.16
C TYR A 153 14.37 13.20 1.05
N GLU A 154 13.70 13.98 1.90
CA GLU A 154 14.29 15.01 2.78
C GLU A 154 14.50 14.51 4.21
N ARG A 155 13.79 13.44 4.62
CA ARG A 155 13.90 12.82 5.94
C ARG A 155 15.35 12.47 6.35
N THR A 156 16.23 12.17 5.39
CA THR A 156 17.65 11.89 5.66
C THR A 156 18.48 13.12 6.07
N GLN A 157 18.05 14.36 5.81
CA GLN A 157 18.78 15.56 6.20
C GLN A 157 18.41 16.10 7.59
N GLY A 158 17.23 15.76 8.11
CA GLY A 158 16.75 16.22 9.42
C GLY A 158 17.45 15.54 10.60
N ASP A 159 17.63 14.22 10.52
CA ASP A 159 18.13 13.41 11.64
C ASP A 159 19.63 13.68 11.92
N ALA A 160 20.41 14.02 10.89
CA ALA A 160 21.84 14.36 11.04
C ALA A 160 22.09 15.75 11.64
N ALA A 161 21.13 16.67 11.55
CA ALA A 161 21.27 18.04 12.08
C ALA A 161 20.95 18.11 13.59
N THR A 162 20.11 17.21 14.09
CA THR A 162 19.70 17.15 15.51
C THR A 162 20.73 16.50 16.43
N ASP A 163 21.59 15.61 15.93
CA ASP A 163 22.63 14.95 16.74
C ASP A 163 23.89 15.81 16.95
N SER A 164 24.08 16.87 16.17
CA SER A 164 25.26 17.75 16.33
C SER A 164 25.10 18.85 17.39
N LYS A 165 23.93 18.94 18.04
CA LYS A 165 23.62 19.98 19.04
C LYS A 165 23.52 19.47 20.48
N SER A 166 23.62 18.17 20.74
CA SER A 166 23.52 17.60 22.10
C SER A 166 24.84 17.58 22.88
N ASP A 167 25.99 17.77 22.20
CA ASP A 167 27.30 17.49 22.80
C ASP A 167 28.08 18.74 23.23
N SER A 168 27.41 19.89 23.34
CA SER A 168 28.00 21.10 23.90
C SER A 168 27.07 21.71 24.95
N ASN A 169 27.12 21.17 26.16
CA ASN A 169 26.75 21.86 27.39
C ASN A 169 27.72 21.50 28.52
#